data_AF-A0A2E8QF10-F1
#
_entry.id   AF-A0A2E8QF10-F1
#
_cell.length_a   1.000
_cell.length_b   1.000
_cell.length_c   1.000
_cell.angle_alpha   90.00
_cell.angle_beta   90.00
_cell.angle_gamma   90.00
#
_symmetry.space_group_name_H-M   'P 1'
#
loop_
_entity.id
_entity.type
_entity.pdbx_description
1 polymer ?
#
loop_
_entity_poly.entity_id
_entity_poly.type
_entity_poly.pdbx_seq_one_letter_code
_entity_poly.pdbx_strand_id
1 'polypeptide(L)'
;MKKNDIKKIFIIYSYLIGLSALCGGILFALLVILLQNKLSFIKLSPEFYLVDTLPMHIFIFDIALLLLGSIFLIGIFTNIPLRFINSLSPVKIINKQL
;
A
#
# COMPACT_ATOMS: atom_id res chain seq x y z
N MET A 1 23.82 19.13 -4.12
CA MET A 1 22.65 18.36 -4.62
C MET A 1 21.72 19.31 -5.36
N LYS A 2 21.30 18.98 -6.58
CA LYS A 2 20.29 19.77 -7.31
C LYS A 2 18.90 19.41 -6.78
N LYS A 3 17.92 20.33 -6.85
CA LYS A 3 16.52 20.04 -6.45
C LYS A 3 15.93 18.79 -7.12
N ASN A 4 16.37 18.52 -8.36
CA ASN A 4 15.97 17.34 -9.11
C ASN A 4 16.49 16.01 -8.51
N ASP A 5 17.61 16.04 -7.79
CA ASP A 5 18.18 14.84 -7.15
C ASP A 5 17.34 14.45 -5.92
N ILE A 6 16.90 15.45 -5.14
CA ILE A 6 15.96 15.24 -4.01
C ILE A 6 14.65 14.64 -4.52
N LYS A 7 14.11 15.18 -5.63
CA LYS A 7 12.92 14.65 -6.28
C LYS A 7 13.06 13.19 -6.68
N LYS A 8 14.17 12.83 -7.33
CA LYS A 8 14.45 11.44 -7.75
C LYS A 8 14.51 10.49 -6.56
N ILE A 9 15.26 10.86 -5.52
CA ILE A 9 15.38 10.06 -4.30
C ILE A 9 14.00 9.84 -3.69
N PHE A 10 13.22 10.91 -3.50
CA PHE A 10 11.91 10.82 -2.87
C PHE A 10 10.96 9.91 -3.65
N ILE A 11 10.92 10.03 -4.98
CA ILE A 11 10.10 9.17 -5.84
C ILE A 11 10.57 7.71 -5.78
N ILE A 12 11.87 7.45 -5.94
CA ILE A 12 12.40 6.07 -5.96
C ILE A 12 12.08 5.36 -4.65
N TYR A 13 12.38 5.97 -3.51
CA TYR A 13 12.14 5.34 -2.20
C TYR A 13 10.65 5.18 -1.90
N SER A 14 9.81 6.16 -2.25
CA SER A 14 8.36 6.06 -2.01
C SER A 14 7.75 4.91 -2.80
N TYR A 15 8.13 4.74 -4.08
CA TYR A 15 7.67 3.62 -4.88
C TYR A 15 8.30 2.29 -4.47
N LEU A 16 9.58 2.25 -4.08
CA LEU A 16 10.22 1.02 -3.62
C LEU A 16 9.56 0.48 -2.35
N ILE A 17 9.34 1.34 -1.36
CA ILE A 17 8.67 0.97 -0.11
C ILE A 17 7.20 0.63 -0.39
N GLY A 18 6.49 1.46 -1.16
CA GLY A 18 5.08 1.25 -1.47
C GLY A 18 4.83 -0.06 -2.23
N LEU A 19 5.62 -0.35 -3.26
CA LEU A 19 5.48 -1.58 -4.06
C LEU A 19 5.91 -2.82 -3.27
N SER A 20 6.96 -2.75 -2.47
CA SER A 20 7.36 -3.88 -1.62
C SER A 20 6.30 -4.20 -0.56
N ALA A 21 5.72 -3.19 0.08
CA ALA A 21 4.60 -3.37 1.01
C ALA A 21 3.37 -3.96 0.32
N LEU A 22 3.04 -3.48 -0.88
CA LEU A 22 1.92 -3.97 -1.67
C LEU A 22 2.11 -5.44 -2.08
N CYS A 23 3.30 -5.82 -2.56
CA CYS A 23 3.62 -7.21 -2.88
C CYS A 23 3.53 -8.09 -1.63
N GLY A 24 4.11 -7.65 -0.51
CA GLY A 24 4.04 -8.35 0.76
C GLY A 24 2.60 -8.53 1.26
N GLY A 25 1.78 -7.49 1.17
CA GLY A 25 0.37 -7.51 1.56
C GLY A 25 -0.45 -8.48 0.71
N ILE A 26 -0.25 -8.51 -0.61
CA ILE A 26 -0.94 -9.45 -1.51
C ILE A 26 -0.53 -10.88 -1.20
N LEU A 27 0.77 -11.15 -1.06
CA LEU A 27 1.26 -12.48 -0.72
C LEU A 27 0.70 -12.95 0.63
N PHE A 28 0.67 -12.06 1.62
CA PHE A 28 0.09 -12.34 2.93
C PHE A 28 -1.42 -12.63 2.84
N ALA A 29 -2.18 -11.81 2.11
CA ALA A 29 -3.61 -12.04 1.92
C ALA A 29 -3.90 -13.39 1.22
N LEU A 30 -3.14 -13.71 0.17
CA LEU A 30 -3.24 -15.00 -0.53
C LEU A 30 -2.93 -16.18 0.39
N LEU A 31 -1.91 -16.05 1.25
CA LEU A 31 -1.59 -17.05 2.27
C LEU A 31 -2.76 -17.24 3.24
N VAL A 32 -3.33 -16.15 3.75
CA VAL A 32 -4.48 -16.20 4.68
C VAL A 32 -5.69 -16.86 4.01
N ILE A 33 -5.99 -16.51 2.75
CA ILE A 33 -7.08 -17.12 1.98
C ILE A 33 -6.86 -18.62 1.80
N LEU A 34 -5.65 -19.03 1.43
CA LEU A 34 -5.30 -20.44 1.27
C LEU A 34 -5.43 -21.20 2.59
N LEU A 35 -4.93 -20.63 3.69
CA LEU A 35 -5.00 -21.26 5.01
C LEU A 35 -6.45 -21.39 5.49
N GLN A 36 -7.29 -20.36 5.30
CA GLN A 36 -8.69 -20.42 5.72
C GLN A 36 -9.45 -21.47 4.92
N ASN A 37 -9.27 -21.52 3.60
CA ASN A 37 -9.99 -22.49 2.76
C ASN A 37 -9.52 -23.93 2.99
N LYS A 38 -8.34 -24.15 3.61
CA LYS A 38 -7.83 -25.50 3.95
C LYS A 38 -8.05 -25.90 5.40
N LEU A 39 -7.85 -24.98 6.34
CA LEU A 39 -7.85 -25.23 7.78
C LEU A 39 -9.14 -24.79 8.46
N SER A 40 -9.96 -23.97 7.79
CA SER A 40 -11.28 -23.56 8.25
C SER A 40 -11.28 -22.97 9.67
N PHE A 41 -10.29 -22.11 9.96
CA PHE A 41 -10.11 -21.55 11.30
C PHE A 41 -11.15 -20.47 11.64
N ILE A 42 -11.72 -19.79 10.63
CA ILE A 42 -12.89 -18.92 10.77
C ILE A 42 -14.15 -19.75 10.51
N LYS A 43 -14.92 -20.01 11.57
CA LYS A 43 -16.20 -20.73 11.54
C LYS A 43 -17.37 -19.75 11.61
N LEU A 44 -18.49 -20.15 11.03
CA LEU A 44 -19.74 -19.39 11.08
C LEU A 44 -20.71 -20.03 12.08
N SER A 45 -21.61 -19.23 12.63
CA SER A 45 -22.65 -19.74 13.52
C SER A 45 -23.70 -20.51 12.71
N PRO A 46 -24.01 -21.78 13.08
CA PRO A 46 -25.00 -22.58 12.37
C PRO A 46 -26.43 -22.04 12.54
N GLU A 47 -26.66 -21.15 13.52
CA GLU A 47 -27.96 -20.50 13.74
C GLU A 47 -28.30 -19.50 12.63
N PHE A 48 -27.28 -18.86 12.04
CA PHE A 48 -27.45 -17.79 11.06
C PHE A 48 -26.98 -18.18 9.65
N TYR A 49 -26.13 -19.21 9.53
CA TYR A 49 -25.46 -19.57 8.28
C TYR A 49 -25.59 -21.06 7.98
N LEU A 50 -25.89 -21.37 6.72
CA LEU A 50 -26.04 -22.74 6.21
C LEU A 50 -24.71 -23.46 5.97
N VAL A 51 -23.59 -22.76 6.12
CA VAL A 51 -22.23 -23.28 5.89
C VAL A 51 -21.39 -23.11 7.14
N ASP A 52 -20.61 -24.13 7.48
CA ASP A 52 -19.84 -24.18 8.73
C ASP A 52 -18.67 -23.19 8.78
N THR A 53 -18.20 -22.76 7.61
CA THR A 53 -16.94 -22.03 7.45
C THR A 53 -17.09 -20.93 6.41
N LEU A 54 -16.42 -19.80 6.62
CA LEU A 54 -16.44 -18.71 5.66
C LEU A 54 -15.63 -19.07 4.39
N PRO A 55 -16.27 -19.22 3.22
CA PRO A 55 -15.54 -19.46 1.97
C PRO A 55 -14.93 -18.15 1.48
N MET A 56 -13.62 -18.14 1.23
CA MET A 56 -12.94 -16.97 0.68
C MET A 56 -12.65 -17.14 -0.80
N HIS A 57 -13.34 -16.33 -1.63
CA HIS A 57 -13.16 -16.28 -3.07
C HIS A 57 -12.34 -15.05 -3.48
N ILE A 58 -11.51 -15.23 -4.50
CA ILE A 58 -10.69 -14.15 -5.06
C ILE A 58 -11.32 -13.69 -6.37
N PHE A 59 -11.70 -12.43 -6.45
CA PHE A 59 -12.12 -11.80 -7.69
C PHE A 59 -10.95 -11.02 -8.28
N ILE A 60 -10.59 -11.33 -9.51
CA ILE A 60 -9.45 -10.68 -10.20
C ILE A 60 -9.65 -9.17 -10.34
N PHE A 61 -10.91 -8.73 -10.45
CA PHE A 61 -11.27 -7.32 -10.53
C PHE A 61 -10.93 -6.57 -9.24
N ASP A 62 -11.17 -7.18 -8.07
CA ASP A 62 -10.84 -6.58 -6.77
C ASP A 62 -9.32 -6.42 -6.63
N ILE A 63 -8.55 -7.42 -7.08
CA ILE A 63 -7.08 -7.34 -7.11
C ILE A 63 -6.63 -6.20 -8.04
N ALA A 64 -7.19 -6.12 -9.25
CA ALA A 64 -6.83 -5.07 -10.20
C ALA A 64 -7.13 -3.67 -9.64
N LEU A 65 -8.30 -3.49 -9.02
CA LEU A 65 -8.69 -2.22 -8.40
C LEU A 65 -7.78 -1.87 -7.22
N LEU A 66 -7.45 -2.84 -6.37
CA LEU A 66 -6.52 -2.67 -5.26
C LEU A 66 -5.13 -2.26 -5.76
N LEU A 67 -4.60 -2.94 -6.77
CA LEU A 67 -3.29 -2.64 -7.37
C LEU A 67 -3.24 -1.22 -7.93
N LEU A 68 -4.20 -0.88 -8.80
CA LEU A 68 -4.28 0.42 -9.45
C LEU A 68 -4.50 1.54 -8.42
N GLY A 69 -5.43 1.35 -7.50
CA GLY A 69 -5.72 2.30 -6.44
C GLY A 69 -4.51 2.54 -5.53
N SER A 70 -3.79 1.49 -5.15
CA SER A 70 -2.61 1.61 -4.29
C SER A 70 -1.45 2.33 -5.00
N ILE A 71 -1.17 1.99 -6.26
CA ILE A 71 -0.13 2.68 -7.06
C ILE A 71 -0.48 4.15 -7.24
N PHE A 72 -1.76 4.45 -7.49
CA PHE A 72 -2.26 5.82 -7.58
C PHE A 72 -2.07 6.58 -6.26
N LEU A 73 -2.42 5.99 -5.13
CA LEU A 73 -2.22 6.58 -3.80
C LEU A 73 -0.73 6.80 -3.49
N ILE A 74 0.14 5.83 -3.78
CA ILE A 74 1.60 6.00 -3.66
C ILE A 74 2.04 7.23 -4.46
N GLY A 75 1.54 7.40 -5.69
CA GLY A 75 1.80 8.58 -6.51
C GLY A 75 1.36 9.88 -5.84
N ILE A 76 0.12 9.95 -5.31
CA ILE A 76 -0.40 11.14 -4.62
C ILE A 76 0.48 11.48 -3.40
N PHE A 77 0.68 10.51 -2.51
CA PHE A 77 1.43 10.70 -1.27
C PHE A 77 2.92 10.95 -1.51
N THR A 78 3.46 10.55 -2.67
CA THR A 78 4.81 10.92 -3.09
C THR A 78 4.88 12.41 -3.52
N ASN A 79 3.88 12.89 -4.26
CA ASN A 79 3.94 14.22 -4.88
C ASN A 79 3.61 15.36 -3.90
N ILE A 80 2.73 15.12 -2.92
CA ILE A 80 2.35 16.12 -1.90
C ILE A 80 3.58 16.69 -1.14
N PRO A 81 4.37 15.88 -0.41
CA PRO A 81 5.55 16.35 0.34
C PRO A 81 6.62 16.94 -0.59
N LEU A 82 6.76 16.39 -1.79
CA LEU A 82 7.70 16.91 -2.78
C LEU A 82 7.38 18.36 -3.20
N ARG A 83 6.09 18.72 -3.31
CA ARG A 83 5.67 20.11 -3.58
C ARG A 83 6.07 21.04 -2.44
N PHE A 84 5.89 20.62 -1.18
CA PHE A 84 6.31 21.39 0.00
C PHE A 84 7.82 21.56 0.06
N ILE A 85 8.62 20.53 -0.23
CA ILE A 85 10.08 20.63 -0.18
C ILE A 85 10.61 21.58 -1.27
N ASN A 86 10.00 21.59 -2.46
CA ASN A 86 10.46 22.43 -3.57
C ASN A 86 10.27 23.94 -3.33
N SER A 87 9.28 24.34 -2.52
CA SER A 87 8.97 25.73 -2.20
C SER A 87 9.83 26.30 -1.07
N LEU A 88 10.50 25.44 -0.28
CA LEU A 88 11.37 25.88 0.81
C LEU A 88 12.72 26.40 0.28
N SER A 89 13.23 27.47 0.91
CA SER A 89 14.58 27.96 0.60
C SER A 89 15.62 27.10 1.35
N PRO A 90 16.72 26.70 0.70
CA PRO A 90 17.76 25.89 1.34
C PRO A 90 18.33 26.56 2.60
N VAL A 91 18.46 27.89 2.58
CA VAL A 91 18.98 28.67 3.71
C VAL A 91 18.04 28.60 4.92
N LYS A 92 16.72 28.68 4.72
CA LYS A 92 15.73 28.52 5.80
C LYS A 92 15.77 27.12 6.40
N ILE A 93 15.90 26.08 5.57
CA ILE A 93 16.00 24.69 6.03
C ILE A 93 17.27 24.48 6.88
N ILE A 94 18.43 24.92 6.38
CA ILE A 94 19.72 24.75 7.07
C ILE A 94 19.70 25.45 8.43
N ASN A 95 19.10 26.64 8.50
CA ASN A 95 19.00 27.43 9.72
C ASN A 95 17.82 27.01 10.62
N LYS A 96 17.07 25.95 10.26
CA LYS A 96 15.83 25.50 10.94
C LYS A 96 14.78 26.62 11.13
N GLN A 97 14.78 27.60 10.23
CA GLN A 97 13.80 28.69 10.19
C GLN A 97 12.66 28.32 9.23
N LEU A 98 11.97 27.22 9.56
CA LEU A 98 10.82 26.71 8.80
C LEU A 98 9.55 27.49 9.11
#